data_AF-A0A8S3E4E4-F1
#
_entry.id   AF-A0A8S3E4E4-F1
#
_cell.length_a   1.000
_cell.length_b   1.000
_cell.length_c   1.000
_cell.angle_alpha   90.00
_cell.angle_beta   90.00
_cell.angle_gamma   90.00
#
_symmetry.space_group_name_H-M   'P 1'
#
loop_
_entity.id
_entity.type
_entity.pdbx_description
1 polymer ?
#
loop_
_entity_poly.entity_id
_entity_poly.type
_entity_poly.pdbx_seq_one_letter_code
_entity_poly.pdbx_strand_id
1 'polypeptide(L)'
;DEILPIPDGLMVILSECRPIVEAFLNELPKVYQNNHETDSALGTALIIAGKLLHETGGRITVMQTRIPNVNPGALCEQIAKEPKSIGPTSDFYKKLSLDYASQQIACDLFLLNSHYIDLATLSGVSKYSGGEVKYYPSYHSVQTPYEVERFENDLRRYLQRKIGFEAVMRLRSAPALAIQTFHGNGFVRSVDLLVLPNINPDAAYGMQVAIEDSLAQYTSVTFQIALLYTSSKGERRIRVHTLSLPVSANLNDICANADQEAVVSLIAKMAADRASTSSLHEAREALTNVACDVIKATMPSNAANRGFSLAVPNSLRLLPLYMLSMIKSTAFRAGSTTKLDDRAYYIDLCKTLPTQYLMQIFYPDLYPIHTIEERSQIIQDGDEELHVPERIQLSYQHIDSHGAYILDTSEYIYIYIGKAVSDHKYL
;
A
#
# COMPACT_ATOMS: atom_id res chain seq x y z
N ASP A 1 19.51 -22.65 -20.30
CA ASP A 1 18.64 -22.32 -21.45
C ASP A 1 17.24 -21.94 -20.98
N GLU A 2 16.74 -20.80 -21.43
CA GLU A 2 15.40 -20.28 -21.10
C GLU A 2 14.34 -20.82 -22.09
N ILE A 3 14.30 -22.15 -22.24
CA ILE A 3 13.45 -22.84 -23.23
C ILE A 3 12.28 -23.49 -22.50
N LEU A 4 11.08 -23.38 -23.07
CA LEU A 4 9.90 -24.08 -22.55
C LEU A 4 10.06 -25.60 -22.72
N PRO A 5 9.79 -26.41 -21.68
CA PRO A 5 10.00 -27.84 -21.75
C PRO A 5 9.06 -28.53 -22.75
N ILE A 6 7.86 -27.96 -22.96
CA ILE A 6 6.87 -28.39 -23.95
C ILE A 6 6.21 -27.15 -24.58
N PRO A 7 5.82 -27.22 -25.86
CA PRO A 7 5.21 -26.07 -26.56
C PRO A 7 3.77 -25.78 -26.12
N ASP A 8 3.00 -26.81 -25.74
CA ASP A 8 1.58 -26.71 -25.38
C ASP A 8 1.28 -27.45 -24.07
N GLY A 9 0.14 -27.15 -23.44
CA GLY A 9 -0.38 -27.88 -22.27
C GLY A 9 0.09 -27.36 -20.91
N LEU A 10 0.86 -26.27 -20.88
CA LEU A 10 1.26 -25.59 -19.63
C LEU A 10 0.18 -24.60 -19.15
N MET A 11 -0.49 -23.92 -20.10
CA MET A 11 -1.65 -23.06 -19.85
C MET A 11 -2.91 -23.80 -20.25
N VAL A 12 -3.68 -24.27 -19.26
CA VAL A 12 -4.84 -25.15 -19.47
C VAL A 12 -6.16 -24.46 -19.11
N ILE A 13 -7.25 -24.93 -19.71
CA ILE A 13 -8.60 -24.49 -19.34
C ILE A 13 -8.98 -25.16 -18.01
N LEU A 14 -9.07 -24.36 -16.95
CA LEU A 14 -9.29 -24.87 -15.59
C LEU A 14 -10.56 -25.74 -15.46
N SER A 15 -11.64 -25.40 -16.14
CA SER A 15 -12.89 -26.19 -16.11
C SER A 15 -12.73 -27.58 -16.71
N GLU A 16 -11.80 -27.77 -17.65
CA GLU A 16 -11.56 -29.04 -18.33
C GLU A 16 -10.50 -29.88 -17.59
N CYS A 17 -9.50 -29.21 -17.01
CA CYS A 17 -8.37 -29.87 -16.35
C CYS A 17 -8.46 -29.89 -14.81
N ARG A 18 -9.60 -29.51 -14.22
CA ARG A 18 -9.76 -29.38 -12.76
C ARG A 18 -9.27 -30.61 -11.97
N PRO A 19 -9.63 -31.86 -12.30
CA PRO A 19 -9.17 -33.02 -11.55
C PRO A 19 -7.65 -33.20 -11.58
N ILE A 20 -7.02 -32.85 -12.71
CA ILE A 20 -5.55 -32.95 -12.90
C ILE A 20 -4.85 -31.87 -12.06
N VAL A 21 -5.39 -30.64 -12.08
CA VAL A 21 -4.86 -29.53 -11.27
C VAL A 21 -4.98 -29.84 -9.78
N GLU A 22 -6.13 -30.34 -9.31
CA GLU A 22 -6.32 -30.75 -7.92
C GLU A 22 -5.36 -31.88 -7.50
N ALA A 23 -5.17 -32.88 -8.35
CA ALA A 23 -4.19 -33.95 -8.11
C ALA A 23 -2.76 -33.40 -8.01
N PHE A 24 -2.36 -32.52 -8.94
CA PHE A 24 -1.05 -31.87 -8.91
C PHE A 24 -0.83 -31.06 -7.62
N LEU A 25 -1.81 -30.26 -7.21
CA LEU A 25 -1.72 -29.45 -5.98
C LEU A 25 -1.60 -30.32 -4.71
N ASN A 26 -2.25 -31.49 -4.67
CA ASN A 26 -2.13 -32.43 -3.55
C ASN A 26 -0.78 -33.14 -3.50
N GLU A 27 -0.13 -33.36 -4.65
CA GLU A 27 1.18 -34.01 -4.75
C GLU A 27 2.35 -33.04 -4.57
N LEU A 28 2.19 -31.76 -4.95
CA LEU A 28 3.26 -30.75 -4.95
C LEU A 28 4.02 -30.66 -3.61
N PRO A 29 3.38 -30.63 -2.42
CA PRO A 29 4.10 -30.61 -1.16
C PRO A 29 4.93 -31.87 -0.89
N LYS A 30 4.47 -33.03 -1.40
CA LYS A 30 5.14 -34.33 -1.20
C LYS A 30 6.40 -34.42 -2.05
N VAL A 31 6.36 -33.91 -3.28
CA VAL A 31 7.50 -33.92 -4.21
C VAL A 31 8.72 -33.20 -3.63
N TYR A 32 8.52 -32.13 -2.86
CA TYR A 32 9.60 -31.28 -2.34
C TYR A 32 9.81 -31.39 -0.82
N GLN A 33 9.20 -32.37 -0.14
CA GLN A 33 9.24 -32.50 1.33
C GLN A 33 10.67 -32.53 1.91
N ASN A 34 11.61 -33.18 1.20
CA ASN A 34 13.01 -33.31 1.61
C ASN A 34 13.96 -32.58 0.64
N ASN A 35 13.51 -31.46 0.08
CA ASN A 35 14.35 -30.66 -0.81
C ASN A 35 15.49 -29.99 -0.01
N HIS A 36 16.72 -30.21 -0.44
CA HIS A 36 17.92 -29.60 0.14
C HIS A 36 18.50 -28.46 -0.71
N GLU A 37 17.91 -28.19 -1.88
CA GLU A 37 18.33 -27.09 -2.73
C GLU A 37 18.18 -25.75 -2.00
N THR A 38 19.27 -24.99 -1.95
CA THR A 38 19.29 -23.66 -1.35
C THR A 38 19.07 -22.55 -2.37
N ASP A 39 19.24 -22.88 -3.64
CA ASP A 39 19.22 -21.94 -4.74
C ASP A 39 17.80 -21.54 -5.16
N SER A 40 17.67 -20.29 -5.58
CA SER A 40 16.43 -19.67 -6.00
C SER A 40 16.65 -18.84 -7.27
N ALA A 41 16.28 -19.41 -8.41
CA ALA A 41 16.40 -18.80 -9.74
C ALA A 41 15.14 -18.00 -10.14
N LEU A 42 14.73 -17.04 -9.30
CA LEU A 42 13.49 -16.27 -9.52
C LEU A 42 13.50 -15.51 -10.85
N GLY A 43 14.61 -14.86 -11.22
CA GLY A 43 14.68 -14.11 -12.47
C GLY A 43 14.47 -14.98 -13.70
N THR A 44 15.09 -16.17 -13.75
CA THR A 44 14.84 -17.16 -14.81
C THR A 44 13.38 -17.60 -14.84
N ALA A 45 12.80 -17.92 -13.67
CA ALA A 45 11.40 -18.35 -13.57
C ALA A 45 10.43 -17.27 -14.09
N LEU A 46 10.68 -16.01 -13.75
CA LEU A 46 9.90 -14.87 -14.24
C LEU A 46 10.04 -14.69 -15.76
N ILE A 47 11.24 -14.79 -16.33
CA ILE A 47 11.42 -14.71 -17.79
C ILE A 47 10.60 -15.80 -18.50
N ILE A 48 10.64 -17.03 -17.98
CA ILE A 48 9.88 -18.15 -18.54
C ILE A 48 8.36 -17.91 -18.40
N ALA A 49 7.90 -17.48 -17.22
CA ALA A 49 6.49 -17.16 -16.98
C ALA A 49 5.98 -16.04 -17.90
N GLY A 50 6.81 -15.03 -18.15
CA GLY A 50 6.53 -13.97 -19.12
C GLY A 50 6.34 -14.51 -20.54
N LYS A 51 7.24 -15.40 -20.99
CA LYS A 51 7.12 -16.06 -22.30
C LYS A 51 5.83 -16.87 -22.42
N LEU A 52 5.40 -17.56 -21.35
CA LEU A 52 4.16 -18.33 -21.32
C LEU A 52 2.90 -17.47 -21.45
N LEU A 53 2.92 -16.26 -20.89
CA LEU A 53 1.77 -15.36 -20.88
C LEU A 53 1.81 -14.30 -21.99
N HIS A 54 2.89 -14.23 -22.78
CA HIS A 54 3.13 -13.19 -23.76
C HIS A 54 1.94 -12.99 -24.73
N GLU A 55 1.32 -14.07 -25.18
CA GLU A 55 0.23 -14.00 -26.17
C GLU A 55 -1.10 -13.55 -25.57
N THR A 56 -1.39 -13.88 -24.32
CA THR A 56 -2.70 -13.66 -23.69
C THR A 56 -2.69 -12.53 -22.66
N GLY A 57 -1.52 -12.11 -22.20
CA GLY A 57 -1.38 -11.38 -20.95
C GLY A 57 -1.82 -12.22 -19.75
N GLY A 58 -2.08 -11.57 -18.63
CA GLY A 58 -2.65 -12.21 -17.44
C GLY A 58 -1.99 -11.78 -16.13
N ARG A 59 -1.80 -12.75 -15.24
CA ARG A 59 -1.29 -12.53 -13.88
C ARG A 59 -0.29 -13.61 -13.50
N ILE A 60 0.89 -13.19 -13.07
CA ILE A 60 1.89 -14.05 -12.43
C ILE A 60 1.76 -13.85 -10.91
N THR A 61 1.59 -14.93 -10.16
CA THR A 61 1.59 -14.89 -8.68
C THR A 61 2.84 -15.60 -8.19
N VAL A 62 3.76 -14.86 -7.59
CA VAL A 62 5.02 -15.38 -7.07
C VAL A 62 4.90 -15.62 -5.57
N MET A 63 5.31 -16.81 -5.14
CA MET A 63 5.52 -17.15 -3.72
C MET A 63 7.02 -17.29 -3.48
N GLN A 64 7.63 -16.31 -2.82
CA GLN A 64 9.08 -16.26 -2.62
C GLN A 64 9.44 -16.28 -1.14
N THR A 65 10.34 -17.19 -0.73
CA THR A 65 10.72 -17.40 0.69
C THR A 65 12.16 -17.02 1.00
N ARG A 66 13.00 -16.82 -0.02
CA ARG A 66 14.44 -16.56 0.11
C ARG A 66 14.93 -15.56 -0.93
N ILE A 67 16.11 -15.00 -0.72
CA ILE A 67 16.72 -14.08 -1.70
C ILE A 67 17.05 -14.83 -2.99
N PRO A 68 16.69 -14.32 -4.18
CA PRO A 68 17.13 -14.91 -5.44
C PRO A 68 18.65 -14.84 -5.54
N ASN A 69 19.31 -15.97 -5.72
CA ASN A 69 20.78 -16.08 -5.70
C ASN A 69 21.35 -16.68 -6.99
N VAL A 70 20.49 -17.07 -7.95
CA VAL A 70 20.89 -17.59 -9.26
C VAL A 70 20.50 -16.61 -10.35
N ASN A 71 21.43 -16.37 -11.28
CA ASN A 71 21.23 -15.43 -12.38
C ASN A 71 20.20 -15.91 -13.43
N PRO A 72 19.57 -14.96 -14.16
CA PRO A 72 19.70 -13.51 -14.03
C PRO A 72 18.87 -12.95 -12.85
N GLY A 73 19.20 -11.74 -12.39
CA GLY A 73 18.48 -11.09 -11.28
C GLY A 73 18.86 -11.60 -9.89
N ALA A 74 19.98 -12.30 -9.75
CA ALA A 74 20.54 -12.68 -8.46
C ALA A 74 20.85 -11.43 -7.63
N LEU A 75 20.54 -11.50 -6.35
CA LEU A 75 20.78 -10.47 -5.34
C LEU A 75 21.69 -11.04 -4.26
N CYS A 76 22.35 -10.13 -3.53
CA CYS A 76 23.24 -10.47 -2.45
C CYS A 76 22.71 -9.87 -1.15
N GLU A 77 22.93 -10.55 -0.02
CA GLU A 77 22.60 -9.98 1.27
C GLU A 77 23.42 -8.70 1.50
N GLN A 78 22.77 -7.59 1.87
CA GLN A 78 23.48 -6.38 2.26
C GLN A 78 24.09 -6.58 3.66
N ILE A 79 25.37 -6.96 3.73
CA ILE A 79 26.11 -7.17 5.00
C ILE A 79 26.54 -5.82 5.65
N ALA A 80 26.00 -4.68 5.22
CA ALA A 80 26.49 -3.37 5.66
C ALA A 80 25.84 -2.93 6.99
N LYS A 81 26.68 -2.47 7.94
CA LYS A 81 26.26 -1.85 9.22
C LYS A 81 25.40 -0.59 9.03
N GLU A 82 25.40 0.01 7.84
CA GLU A 82 24.44 1.03 7.42
C GLU A 82 24.08 0.81 5.93
N PRO A 83 22.78 0.71 5.58
CA PRO A 83 22.36 0.62 4.19
C PRO A 83 22.60 1.97 3.49
N LYS A 84 23.44 1.97 2.44
CA LYS A 84 23.74 3.17 1.64
C LYS A 84 22.51 3.74 0.91
N SER A 85 21.47 2.94 0.70
CA SER A 85 20.22 3.34 0.06
C SER A 85 19.07 2.44 0.51
N ILE A 86 17.87 3.01 0.62
CA ILE A 86 16.61 2.29 0.88
C ILE A 86 15.96 1.86 -0.45
N GLY A 87 16.47 2.36 -1.57
CA GLY A 87 16.01 2.03 -2.90
C GLY A 87 16.55 0.69 -3.44
N PRO A 88 16.10 0.29 -4.63
CA PRO A 88 16.52 -0.95 -5.27
C PRO A 88 18.02 -0.96 -5.58
N THR A 89 18.65 -2.14 -5.42
CA THR A 89 20.07 -2.39 -5.72
C THR A 89 20.32 -2.75 -7.18
N SER A 90 19.30 -3.21 -7.89
CA SER A 90 19.34 -3.63 -9.29
C SER A 90 18.10 -3.14 -10.04
N ASP A 91 18.26 -2.83 -11.33
CA ASP A 91 17.16 -2.44 -12.20
C ASP A 91 16.53 -3.60 -12.99
N PHE A 92 17.02 -4.83 -12.80
CA PHE A 92 16.54 -6.02 -13.50
C PHE A 92 15.02 -6.22 -13.38
N TYR A 93 14.50 -6.26 -12.15
CA TYR A 93 13.07 -6.50 -11.90
C TYR A 93 12.19 -5.35 -12.39
N LYS A 94 12.73 -4.12 -12.40
CA LYS A 94 12.05 -2.95 -12.99
C LYS A 94 11.98 -3.06 -14.51
N LYS A 95 13.08 -3.42 -15.18
CA LYS A 95 13.09 -3.58 -16.64
C LYS A 95 12.11 -4.67 -17.07
N LEU A 96 12.15 -5.82 -16.40
CA LEU A 96 11.27 -6.95 -16.68
C LEU A 96 9.78 -6.57 -16.54
N SER A 97 9.42 -5.75 -15.55
CA SER A 97 8.03 -5.33 -15.38
C SER A 97 7.54 -4.32 -16.42
N LEU A 98 8.43 -3.56 -17.05
CA LEU A 98 8.07 -2.71 -18.19
C LEU A 98 7.69 -3.58 -19.40
N ASP A 99 8.41 -4.67 -19.64
CA ASP A 99 8.07 -5.64 -20.68
C ASP A 99 6.70 -6.28 -20.40
N TYR A 100 6.47 -6.71 -19.16
CA TYR A 100 5.17 -7.23 -18.72
C TYR A 100 4.02 -6.23 -18.91
N ALA A 101 4.23 -4.97 -18.56
CA ALA A 101 3.22 -3.93 -18.74
C ALA A 101 2.83 -3.75 -20.21
N SER A 102 3.79 -3.88 -21.14
CA SER A 102 3.52 -3.85 -22.58
C SER A 102 2.70 -5.05 -23.06
N GLN A 103 2.88 -6.21 -22.42
CA GLN A 103 2.23 -7.49 -22.73
C GLN A 103 0.95 -7.75 -21.92
N GLN A 104 0.46 -6.77 -21.16
CA GLN A 104 -0.71 -6.93 -20.28
C GLN A 104 -0.55 -8.05 -19.24
N ILE A 105 0.68 -8.23 -18.73
CA ILE A 105 1.00 -9.12 -17.62
C ILE A 105 1.18 -8.29 -16.34
N ALA A 106 0.49 -8.66 -15.26
CA ALA A 106 0.80 -8.17 -13.92
C ALA A 106 1.58 -9.24 -13.14
N CYS A 107 2.49 -8.82 -12.26
CA CYS A 107 3.22 -9.72 -11.38
C CYS A 107 2.97 -9.36 -9.91
N ASP A 108 2.37 -10.27 -9.15
CA ASP A 108 2.09 -10.11 -7.73
C ASP A 108 3.10 -10.92 -6.91
N LEU A 109 3.64 -10.31 -5.85
CA LEU A 109 4.62 -10.94 -4.97
C LEU A 109 4.00 -11.25 -3.61
N PHE A 110 4.09 -12.50 -3.18
CA PHE A 110 3.92 -12.94 -1.80
C PHE A 110 5.30 -13.30 -1.27
N LEU A 111 5.80 -12.51 -0.32
CA LEU A 111 7.12 -12.65 0.28
C LEU A 111 6.96 -13.28 1.67
N LEU A 112 7.36 -14.54 1.80
CA LEU A 112 7.22 -15.36 3.01
C LEU A 112 8.59 -15.72 3.56
N ASN A 113 9.41 -14.71 3.86
CA ASN A 113 10.81 -14.86 4.20
C ASN A 113 11.10 -14.69 5.70
N SER A 114 12.04 -15.49 6.21
CA SER A 114 12.57 -15.37 7.58
C SER A 114 13.87 -14.57 7.66
N HIS A 115 14.55 -14.41 6.52
CA HIS A 115 15.81 -13.68 6.39
C HIS A 115 15.66 -12.58 5.34
N TYR A 116 16.62 -11.66 5.29
CA TYR A 116 16.61 -10.54 4.34
C TYR A 116 16.45 -11.03 2.89
N ILE A 117 15.60 -10.35 2.11
CA ILE A 117 15.27 -10.73 0.73
C ILE A 117 15.49 -9.62 -0.30
N ASP A 118 15.84 -8.42 0.17
CA ASP A 118 15.91 -7.21 -0.66
C ASP A 118 14.58 -6.87 -1.35
N LEU A 119 13.53 -6.72 -0.52
CA LEU A 119 12.16 -6.39 -0.95
C LEU A 119 12.12 -5.13 -1.81
N ALA A 120 12.95 -4.12 -1.49
CA ALA A 120 13.05 -2.88 -2.24
C ALA A 120 13.37 -3.11 -3.74
N THR A 121 14.22 -4.10 -4.03
CA THR A 121 14.57 -4.51 -5.39
C THR A 121 13.50 -5.41 -6.01
N LEU A 122 13.04 -6.44 -5.29
CA LEU A 122 12.07 -7.40 -5.82
C LEU A 122 10.72 -6.76 -6.16
N SER A 123 10.22 -5.89 -5.28
CA SER A 123 8.96 -5.15 -5.46
C SER A 123 8.88 -4.38 -6.77
N GLY A 124 10.02 -4.07 -7.41
CA GLY A 124 10.07 -3.46 -8.73
C GLY A 124 9.27 -4.23 -9.79
N VAL A 125 9.20 -5.56 -9.70
CA VAL A 125 8.43 -6.34 -10.68
C VAL A 125 6.93 -6.08 -10.56
N SER A 126 6.41 -5.90 -9.35
CA SER A 126 4.99 -5.61 -9.10
C SER A 126 4.66 -4.13 -9.32
N LYS A 127 5.51 -3.24 -8.82
CA LYS A 127 5.32 -1.79 -8.88
C LYS A 127 5.03 -1.27 -10.27
N TYR A 128 5.81 -1.71 -11.28
CA TYR A 128 5.68 -1.18 -12.64
C TYR A 128 4.83 -2.06 -13.56
N SER A 129 4.47 -3.28 -13.16
CA SER A 129 3.51 -4.13 -13.88
C SER A 129 2.06 -3.98 -13.38
N GLY A 130 1.82 -3.12 -12.38
CA GLY A 130 0.49 -2.92 -11.79
C GLY A 130 0.05 -4.03 -10.84
N GLY A 131 0.98 -4.86 -10.38
CA GLY A 131 0.72 -5.89 -9.36
C GLY A 131 0.79 -5.38 -7.93
N GLU A 132 0.68 -6.29 -6.97
CA GLU A 132 0.75 -6.02 -5.54
C GLU A 132 1.89 -6.79 -4.85
N VAL A 133 2.29 -6.29 -3.67
CA VAL A 133 3.28 -6.92 -2.81
C VAL A 133 2.62 -7.21 -1.47
N LYS A 134 2.71 -8.47 -1.03
CA LYS A 134 2.29 -8.96 0.28
C LYS A 134 3.51 -9.52 1.00
N TYR A 135 3.65 -9.21 2.29
CA TYR A 135 4.85 -9.53 3.06
C TYR A 135 4.49 -10.12 4.42
N TYR A 136 5.04 -11.31 4.68
CA TYR A 136 4.83 -12.14 5.86
C TYR A 136 6.19 -12.42 6.50
N PRO A 137 6.68 -11.51 7.37
CA PRO A 137 7.99 -11.64 7.98
C PRO A 137 8.03 -12.86 8.90
N SER A 138 9.15 -13.59 8.89
CA SER A 138 9.35 -14.73 9.79
C SER A 138 8.27 -15.82 9.65
N TYR A 139 7.77 -16.02 8.42
CA TYR A 139 6.77 -17.02 8.10
C TYR A 139 7.23 -18.44 8.45
N HIS A 140 6.51 -19.11 9.34
CA HIS A 140 6.82 -20.47 9.77
C HIS A 140 5.58 -21.18 10.33
N SER A 141 5.26 -22.38 9.82
CA SER A 141 4.06 -23.16 10.18
C SER A 141 3.89 -23.43 11.68
N VAL A 142 4.99 -23.72 12.37
CA VAL A 142 5.00 -24.00 13.82
C VAL A 142 5.29 -22.77 14.69
N GLN A 143 6.27 -21.93 14.34
CA GLN A 143 6.73 -20.84 15.19
C GLN A 143 5.84 -19.59 15.13
N THR A 144 5.24 -19.32 13.97
CA THR A 144 4.41 -18.14 13.71
C THR A 144 3.09 -18.55 13.02
N PRO A 145 2.27 -19.40 13.66
CA PRO A 145 1.02 -19.89 13.05
C PRO A 145 0.03 -18.76 12.71
N TYR A 146 0.07 -17.64 13.45
CA TYR A 146 -0.74 -16.46 13.17
C TYR A 146 -0.37 -15.78 11.84
N GLU A 147 0.90 -15.83 11.40
CA GLU A 147 1.29 -15.35 10.07
C GLU A 147 0.79 -16.28 8.96
N VAL A 148 0.74 -17.58 9.24
CA VAL A 148 0.15 -18.56 8.29
C VAL A 148 -1.32 -18.29 8.11
N GLU A 149 -2.06 -18.07 9.19
CA GLU A 149 -3.48 -17.71 9.13
C GLU A 149 -3.70 -16.40 8.37
N ARG A 150 -2.89 -15.37 8.64
CA ARG A 150 -2.93 -14.09 7.91
C ARG A 150 -2.70 -14.30 6.40
N PHE A 151 -1.67 -15.08 6.04
CA PHE A 151 -1.39 -15.41 4.64
C PHE A 151 -2.53 -16.18 3.98
N GLU A 152 -3.10 -17.20 4.64
CA GLU A 152 -4.21 -17.98 4.09
C GLU A 152 -5.45 -17.11 3.86
N ASN A 153 -5.77 -16.21 4.79
CA ASN A 153 -6.89 -15.29 4.69
C ASN A 153 -6.69 -14.29 3.54
N ASP A 154 -5.50 -13.70 3.45
CA ASP A 154 -5.12 -12.81 2.35
C ASP A 154 -5.15 -13.51 1.00
N LEU A 155 -4.60 -14.72 0.91
CA LEU A 155 -4.58 -15.51 -0.33
C LEU A 155 -6.01 -15.88 -0.75
N ARG A 156 -6.87 -16.25 0.19
CA ARG A 156 -8.30 -16.54 -0.08
C ARG A 156 -8.99 -15.32 -0.67
N ARG A 157 -8.80 -14.13 -0.06
CA ARG A 157 -9.31 -12.86 -0.60
C ARG A 157 -8.74 -12.57 -1.99
N TYR A 158 -7.44 -12.72 -2.17
CA TYR A 158 -6.74 -12.48 -3.44
C TYR A 158 -7.26 -13.33 -4.60
N LEU A 159 -7.58 -14.60 -4.33
CA LEU A 159 -8.12 -15.53 -5.33
C LEU A 159 -9.61 -15.30 -5.62
N GLN A 160 -10.38 -14.82 -4.64
CA GLN A 160 -11.84 -14.65 -4.76
C GLN A 160 -12.29 -13.24 -5.15
N ARG A 161 -11.47 -12.22 -4.92
CA ARG A 161 -11.83 -10.82 -5.24
C ARG A 161 -12.02 -10.65 -6.75
N LYS A 162 -12.80 -9.63 -7.11
CA LYS A 162 -12.96 -9.22 -8.52
C LYS A 162 -11.61 -8.76 -9.07
N ILE A 163 -11.39 -8.97 -10.36
CA ILE A 163 -10.21 -8.50 -11.08
C ILE A 163 -10.63 -8.00 -12.46
N GLY A 164 -9.95 -6.96 -12.95
CA GLY A 164 -10.02 -6.51 -14.33
C GLY A 164 -8.68 -6.70 -15.02
N PHE A 165 -8.71 -7.06 -16.30
CA PHE A 165 -7.54 -7.30 -17.15
C PHE A 165 -7.39 -6.20 -18.21
N GLU A 166 -6.18 -6.05 -18.73
CA GLU A 166 -5.83 -5.15 -19.84
C GLU A 166 -6.37 -3.74 -19.62
N ALA A 167 -6.23 -3.26 -18.38
CA ALA A 167 -6.89 -2.05 -17.94
C ALA A 167 -6.05 -0.82 -18.28
N VAL A 168 -6.75 0.27 -18.59
CA VAL A 168 -6.16 1.59 -18.71
C VAL A 168 -7.02 2.59 -17.95
N MET A 169 -6.37 3.43 -17.17
CA MET A 169 -7.01 4.48 -16.41
C MET A 169 -6.57 5.84 -16.95
N ARG A 170 -7.54 6.66 -17.34
CA ARG A 170 -7.29 8.01 -17.84
C ARG A 170 -7.96 9.04 -16.94
N LEU A 171 -7.21 10.04 -16.50
CA LEU A 171 -7.78 11.21 -15.83
C LEU A 171 -7.94 12.34 -16.85
N ARG A 172 -9.09 13.01 -16.81
CA ARG A 172 -9.35 14.27 -17.50
C ARG A 172 -9.66 15.35 -16.47
N SER A 173 -9.18 16.56 -16.72
CA SER A 173 -9.40 17.74 -15.90
C SER A 173 -9.84 18.92 -16.77
N ALA A 174 -10.28 20.01 -16.13
CA ALA A 174 -10.52 21.26 -16.83
C ALA A 174 -9.23 21.77 -17.52
N PRO A 175 -9.31 22.52 -18.64
CA PRO A 175 -8.14 22.92 -19.43
C PRO A 175 -7.05 23.66 -18.67
N ALA A 176 -7.42 24.42 -17.63
CA ALA A 176 -6.50 25.19 -16.80
C ALA A 176 -5.72 24.33 -15.78
N LEU A 177 -6.00 23.03 -15.72
CA LEU A 177 -5.41 22.09 -14.77
C LEU A 177 -4.58 21.05 -15.51
N ALA A 178 -3.34 20.86 -15.07
CA ALA A 178 -2.43 19.87 -15.60
C ALA A 178 -2.09 18.80 -14.57
N ILE A 179 -2.05 17.55 -15.02
CA ILE A 179 -1.62 16.42 -14.20
C ILE A 179 -0.09 16.40 -14.18
N GLN A 180 0.52 16.41 -12.99
CA GLN A 180 1.97 16.43 -12.86
C GLN A 180 2.56 15.05 -12.63
N THR A 181 2.10 14.36 -11.59
CA THR A 181 2.70 13.10 -11.14
C THR A 181 1.62 12.12 -10.71
N PHE A 182 1.78 10.86 -11.13
CA PHE A 182 0.98 9.73 -10.65
C PHE A 182 1.72 8.98 -9.56
N HIS A 183 0.97 8.52 -8.56
CA HIS A 183 1.46 7.68 -7.49
C HIS A 183 0.59 6.43 -7.35
N GLY A 184 1.23 5.26 -7.33
CA GLY A 184 0.60 3.96 -7.24
C GLY A 184 1.36 2.95 -8.10
N ASN A 185 0.91 1.70 -8.12
CA ASN A 185 1.51 0.65 -8.94
C ASN A 185 0.89 0.65 -10.34
N GLY A 186 1.73 0.71 -11.37
CA GLY A 186 1.32 0.74 -12.76
C GLY A 186 2.38 1.37 -13.65
N PHE A 187 2.09 1.39 -14.95
CA PHE A 187 2.97 1.98 -15.94
C PHE A 187 2.38 3.27 -16.52
N VAL A 188 3.05 4.40 -16.30
CA VAL A 188 2.62 5.70 -16.84
C VAL A 188 3.00 5.76 -18.32
N ARG A 189 2.00 5.73 -19.21
CA ARG A 189 2.21 5.78 -20.66
C ARG A 189 2.20 7.21 -21.20
N SER A 190 1.38 8.08 -20.63
CA SER A 190 1.37 9.52 -20.88
C SER A 190 1.01 10.27 -19.59
N VAL A 191 1.12 11.59 -19.62
CA VAL A 191 0.87 12.49 -18.48
C VAL A 191 -0.52 12.31 -17.85
N ASP A 192 -1.47 11.74 -18.57
CA ASP A 192 -2.86 11.53 -18.16
C ASP A 192 -3.33 10.05 -18.22
N LEU A 193 -2.45 9.11 -18.59
CA LEU A 193 -2.81 7.72 -18.88
C LEU A 193 -1.91 6.72 -18.15
N LEU A 194 -2.54 5.91 -17.30
CA LEU A 194 -1.93 4.79 -16.60
C LEU A 194 -2.33 3.47 -17.24
N VAL A 195 -1.36 2.63 -17.54
CA VAL A 195 -1.53 1.25 -17.99
C VAL A 195 -1.47 0.34 -16.78
N LEU A 196 -2.49 -0.51 -16.65
CA LEU A 196 -2.75 -1.38 -15.52
C LEU A 196 -3.07 -2.77 -16.07
N PRO A 197 -2.05 -3.60 -16.35
CA PRO A 197 -2.25 -4.97 -16.84
C PRO A 197 -3.33 -5.73 -16.08
N ASN A 198 -3.33 -5.59 -14.75
CA ASN A 198 -4.45 -5.96 -13.90
C ASN A 198 -4.89 -4.78 -13.04
N ILE A 199 -6.17 -4.74 -12.69
CA ILE A 199 -6.73 -3.83 -11.68
C ILE A 199 -7.54 -4.62 -10.66
N ASN A 200 -7.28 -4.38 -9.39
CA ASN A 200 -7.95 -5.02 -8.27
C ASN A 200 -8.72 -3.98 -7.43
N PRO A 201 -9.75 -4.38 -6.66
CA PRO A 201 -10.60 -3.46 -5.91
C PRO A 201 -9.94 -2.89 -4.64
N ASP A 202 -8.75 -3.37 -4.27
CA ASP A 202 -8.09 -3.03 -3.01
C ASP A 202 -6.96 -1.99 -3.21
N ALA A 203 -6.62 -1.66 -4.46
CA ALA A 203 -5.58 -0.70 -4.82
C ALA A 203 -6.10 0.74 -4.89
N ALA A 204 -5.29 1.70 -4.43
CA ALA A 204 -5.54 3.12 -4.55
C ALA A 204 -4.40 3.87 -5.25
N TYR A 205 -4.76 4.99 -5.86
CA TYR A 205 -3.87 5.84 -6.65
C TYR A 205 -3.95 7.28 -6.15
N GLY A 206 -2.84 8.01 -6.23
CA GLY A 206 -2.76 9.44 -5.94
C GLY A 206 -2.23 10.21 -7.14
N MET A 207 -2.67 11.46 -7.30
CA MET A 207 -2.25 12.29 -8.43
C MET A 207 -2.01 13.72 -7.94
N GLN A 208 -0.88 14.30 -8.36
CA GLN A 208 -0.61 15.72 -8.20
C GLN A 208 -1.15 16.48 -9.41
N VAL A 209 -1.91 17.54 -9.15
CA VAL A 209 -2.49 18.42 -10.18
C VAL A 209 -1.99 19.84 -9.92
N ALA A 210 -1.56 20.51 -10.98
CA ALA A 210 -1.19 21.92 -10.96
C ALA A 210 -2.24 22.77 -11.67
N ILE A 211 -2.36 24.02 -11.20
CA ILE A 211 -3.12 25.07 -11.86
C ILE A 211 -2.13 25.81 -12.76
N GLU A 212 -2.22 25.60 -14.07
CA GLU A 212 -1.32 26.22 -15.05
C GLU A 212 -1.89 27.52 -15.62
N ASP A 213 -3.22 27.62 -15.71
CA ASP A 213 -3.93 28.84 -16.11
C ASP A 213 -4.87 29.34 -15.02
N SER A 214 -5.22 30.63 -15.09
CA SER A 214 -6.18 31.23 -14.16
C SER A 214 -7.52 30.49 -14.16
N LEU A 215 -8.04 30.24 -12.95
CA LEU A 215 -9.37 29.67 -12.75
C LEU A 215 -10.47 30.72 -12.57
N ALA A 216 -10.16 32.01 -12.68
CA ALA A 216 -11.08 33.10 -12.34
C ALA A 216 -12.39 33.10 -13.13
N GLN A 217 -12.38 32.57 -14.35
CA GLN A 217 -13.54 32.43 -15.23
C GLN A 217 -14.43 31.21 -14.93
N TYR A 218 -13.99 30.29 -14.08
CA TYR A 218 -14.73 29.08 -13.75
C TYR A 218 -15.38 29.20 -12.37
N THR A 219 -16.64 28.82 -12.26
CA THR A 219 -17.32 28.67 -10.96
C THR A 219 -17.05 27.30 -10.33
N SER A 220 -16.77 26.30 -11.17
CA SER A 220 -16.40 24.95 -10.78
C SER A 220 -15.46 24.33 -11.80
N VAL A 221 -14.61 23.41 -11.35
CA VAL A 221 -13.78 22.56 -12.19
C VAL A 221 -14.20 21.11 -12.04
N THR A 222 -14.05 20.33 -13.10
CA THR A 222 -14.44 18.92 -13.10
C THR A 222 -13.24 18.02 -13.36
N PHE A 223 -13.17 16.94 -12.60
CA PHE A 223 -12.27 15.82 -12.78
C PHE A 223 -13.07 14.61 -13.21
N GLN A 224 -12.58 13.88 -14.21
CA GLN A 224 -13.20 12.65 -14.65
C GLN A 224 -12.15 11.56 -14.83
N ILE A 225 -12.31 10.46 -14.09
CA ILE A 225 -11.52 9.26 -14.25
C ILE A 225 -12.34 8.26 -15.07
N ALA A 226 -11.73 7.74 -16.14
CA ALA A 226 -12.28 6.64 -16.92
C ALA A 226 -11.34 5.44 -16.83
N LEU A 227 -11.83 4.34 -16.25
CA LEU A 227 -11.17 3.04 -16.18
C LEU A 227 -11.79 2.10 -17.21
N LEU A 228 -11.07 1.83 -18.29
CA LEU A 228 -11.41 0.83 -19.29
C LEU A 228 -10.73 -0.48 -18.88
N TYR A 229 -11.47 -1.60 -18.84
CA TYR A 229 -10.91 -2.91 -18.48
C TYR A 229 -11.73 -4.05 -19.09
N THR A 230 -11.12 -5.23 -19.19
CA THR A 230 -11.79 -6.49 -19.53
C THR A 230 -12.16 -7.20 -18.22
N SER A 231 -13.44 -7.49 -18.01
CA SER A 231 -13.89 -8.20 -16.81
C SER A 231 -13.50 -9.68 -16.85
N SER A 232 -13.54 -10.37 -15.71
CA SER A 232 -13.33 -11.84 -15.63
C SER A 232 -14.35 -12.67 -16.43
N LYS A 233 -15.40 -12.05 -16.98
CA LYS A 233 -16.38 -12.68 -17.88
C LYS A 233 -16.09 -12.42 -19.37
N GLY A 234 -14.96 -11.79 -19.71
CA GLY A 234 -14.60 -11.47 -21.09
C GLY A 234 -15.27 -10.20 -21.65
N GLU A 235 -16.00 -9.45 -20.83
CA GLU A 235 -16.66 -8.21 -21.29
C GLU A 235 -15.75 -7.00 -21.14
N ARG A 236 -15.62 -6.19 -22.20
CA ARG A 236 -14.95 -4.89 -22.14
C ARG A 236 -15.89 -3.85 -21.52
N ARG A 237 -15.49 -3.26 -20.38
CA ARG A 237 -16.29 -2.31 -19.60
C ARG A 237 -15.53 -1.01 -19.38
N ILE A 238 -16.27 0.08 -19.27
CA ILE A 238 -15.76 1.39 -18.85
C ILE A 238 -16.45 1.78 -17.55
N ARG A 239 -15.67 2.05 -16.51
CA ARG A 239 -16.13 2.66 -15.26
C ARG A 239 -15.71 4.12 -15.25
N VAL A 240 -16.66 5.02 -14.97
CA VAL A 240 -16.42 6.46 -14.96
C VAL A 240 -16.75 7.02 -13.58
N HIS A 241 -15.83 7.80 -13.02
CA HIS A 241 -16.03 8.61 -11.83
C HIS A 241 -15.89 10.08 -12.22
N THR A 242 -16.88 10.91 -11.90
CA THR A 242 -16.87 12.35 -12.18
C THR A 242 -17.02 13.11 -10.87
N LEU A 243 -16.11 14.04 -10.61
CA LEU A 243 -16.09 14.90 -9.44
C LEU A 243 -16.06 16.36 -9.90
N SER A 244 -16.98 17.18 -9.41
CA SER A 244 -17.01 18.62 -9.66
C SER A 244 -16.74 19.36 -8.36
N LEU A 245 -15.80 20.31 -8.39
CA LEU A 245 -15.37 21.09 -7.23
C LEU A 245 -15.56 22.58 -7.51
N PRO A 246 -16.09 23.37 -6.54
CA PRO A 246 -16.19 24.82 -6.69
C PRO A 246 -14.79 25.46 -6.70
N VAL A 247 -14.68 26.60 -7.39
CA VAL A 247 -13.46 27.42 -7.41
C VAL A 247 -13.62 28.58 -6.43
N SER A 248 -12.59 28.84 -5.61
CA SER A 248 -12.51 30.04 -4.77
C SER A 248 -11.13 30.67 -4.87
N ALA A 249 -11.10 32.01 -4.87
CA ALA A 249 -9.87 32.79 -4.72
C ALA A 249 -9.58 33.16 -3.25
N ASN A 250 -10.49 32.83 -2.33
CA ASN A 250 -10.36 33.14 -0.92
C ASN A 250 -9.66 31.98 -0.18
N LEU A 251 -8.49 32.27 0.40
CA LEU A 251 -7.72 31.29 1.16
C LEU A 251 -8.51 30.65 2.31
N ASN A 252 -9.36 31.41 2.99
CA ASN A 252 -10.18 30.86 4.09
C ASN A 252 -11.15 29.80 3.59
N ASP A 253 -11.77 30.01 2.42
CA ASP A 253 -12.68 29.02 1.82
C ASP A 253 -11.90 27.77 1.40
N ILE A 254 -10.72 27.94 0.80
CA ILE A 254 -9.84 26.82 0.40
C ILE A 254 -9.45 26.00 1.63
N CYS A 255 -8.96 26.68 2.68
CA CYS A 255 -8.57 26.01 3.91
C CYS A 255 -9.75 25.31 4.58
N ALA A 256 -10.91 25.97 4.71
CA ALA A 256 -12.09 25.40 5.36
C ALA A 256 -12.61 24.12 4.68
N ASN A 257 -12.39 23.97 3.38
CA ASN A 257 -12.84 22.82 2.58
C ASN A 257 -11.73 21.80 2.29
N ALA A 258 -10.55 21.94 2.89
CA ALA A 258 -9.47 20.98 2.70
C ALA A 258 -9.76 19.64 3.39
N ASP A 259 -9.67 18.55 2.63
CA ASP A 259 -9.72 17.19 3.18
C ASP A 259 -8.32 16.80 3.71
N GLN A 260 -8.16 16.83 5.03
CA GLN A 260 -6.89 16.51 5.67
C GLN A 260 -6.42 15.07 5.41
N GLU A 261 -7.32 14.10 5.27
CA GLU A 261 -6.93 12.69 5.08
C GLU A 261 -6.45 12.46 3.64
N ALA A 262 -7.13 13.08 2.67
CA ALA A 262 -6.66 13.10 1.28
C ALA A 262 -5.30 13.78 1.14
N VAL A 263 -5.11 14.92 1.84
CA VAL A 263 -3.82 15.63 1.88
C VAL A 263 -2.71 14.75 2.48
N VAL A 264 -2.95 14.12 3.64
CA VAL A 264 -1.99 13.21 4.28
C VAL A 264 -1.65 12.03 3.37
N SER A 265 -2.65 11.40 2.75
CA SER A 265 -2.47 10.28 1.82
C SER A 265 -1.59 10.66 0.62
N LEU A 266 -1.82 11.83 0.02
CA LEU A 266 -1.00 12.31 -1.10
C LEU A 266 0.44 12.62 -0.65
N ILE A 267 0.62 13.30 0.49
CA ILE A 267 1.94 13.60 1.06
C ILE A 267 2.71 12.31 1.36
N ALA A 268 2.04 11.28 1.89
CA ALA A 268 2.66 9.97 2.14
C ALA A 268 3.20 9.33 0.87
N LYS A 269 2.45 9.41 -0.23
CA LYS A 269 2.88 8.94 -1.55
C LYS A 269 4.09 9.70 -2.07
N MET A 270 4.14 11.02 -1.87
CA MET A 270 5.28 11.87 -2.24
C MET A 270 6.52 11.60 -1.37
N ALA A 271 6.32 11.40 -0.07
CA ALA A 271 7.39 11.08 0.88
C ALA A 271 7.98 9.69 0.60
N ALA A 272 7.14 8.71 0.23
CA ALA A 272 7.58 7.39 -0.21
C ALA A 272 8.49 7.48 -1.44
N ASP A 273 8.11 8.26 -2.47
CA ASP A 273 8.96 8.48 -3.64
C ASP A 273 10.29 9.13 -3.24
N ARG A 274 10.25 10.19 -2.43
CA ARG A 274 11.44 10.89 -1.93
C ARG A 274 12.38 9.97 -1.16
N ALA A 275 11.83 9.08 -0.32
CA ALA A 275 12.61 8.15 0.47
C ALA A 275 13.31 7.09 -0.40
N SER A 276 12.67 6.66 -1.49
CA SER A 276 13.24 5.69 -2.42
C SER A 276 14.23 6.28 -3.42
N THR A 277 14.02 7.53 -3.88
CA THR A 277 14.87 8.15 -4.92
C THR A 277 15.99 9.02 -4.38
N SER A 278 15.76 9.68 -3.23
CA SER A 278 16.73 10.58 -2.62
C SER A 278 17.23 9.97 -1.31
N SER A 279 16.65 10.36 -0.16
CA SER A 279 17.03 9.81 1.14
C SER A 279 15.86 9.85 2.13
N LEU A 280 15.94 8.99 3.14
CA LEU A 280 15.02 9.03 4.28
C LEU A 280 15.04 10.37 5.01
N HIS A 281 16.21 10.99 5.10
CA HIS A 281 16.40 12.25 5.78
C HIS A 281 15.60 13.37 5.08
N GLU A 282 15.75 13.50 3.77
CA GLU A 282 15.02 14.49 2.97
C GLU A 282 13.51 14.26 3.00
N ALA A 283 13.06 12.99 2.98
CA ALA A 283 11.63 12.69 3.12
C ALA A 283 11.07 13.19 4.45
N ARG A 284 11.78 12.97 5.56
CA ARG A 284 11.38 13.42 6.91
C ARG A 284 11.41 14.93 7.06
N GLU A 285 12.42 15.58 6.49
CA GLU A 285 12.52 17.04 6.46
C GLU A 285 11.34 17.63 5.69
N ALA A 286 11.00 17.07 4.52
CA ALA A 286 9.84 17.50 3.75
C ALA A 286 8.52 17.36 4.53
N LEU A 287 8.30 16.26 5.24
CA LEU A 287 7.13 16.08 6.12
C LEU A 287 7.05 17.15 7.22
N THR A 288 8.20 17.49 7.80
CA THR A 288 8.28 18.54 8.83
C THR A 288 7.97 19.91 8.24
N ASN A 289 8.50 20.20 7.05
CA ASN A 289 8.27 21.45 6.35
C ASN A 289 6.81 21.64 5.96
N VAL A 290 6.10 20.58 5.54
CA VAL A 290 4.65 20.66 5.27
C VAL A 290 3.88 21.13 6.50
N ALA A 291 4.14 20.56 7.68
CA ALA A 291 3.47 20.99 8.90
C ALA A 291 3.77 22.47 9.23
N CYS A 292 5.04 22.86 9.12
CA CYS A 292 5.47 24.24 9.35
C CYS A 292 4.84 25.23 8.36
N ASP A 293 4.77 24.89 7.08
CA ASP A 293 4.33 25.81 6.03
C ASP A 293 2.82 26.01 6.05
N VAL A 294 2.05 24.98 6.37
CA VAL A 294 0.60 25.11 6.60
C VAL A 294 0.34 26.05 7.77
N ILE A 295 1.02 25.87 8.90
CA ILE A 295 0.88 26.76 10.06
C ILE A 295 1.25 28.20 9.67
N LYS A 296 2.39 28.43 9.00
CA LYS A 296 2.80 29.77 8.57
C LYS A 296 1.78 30.42 7.64
N ALA A 297 1.24 29.67 6.68
CA ALA A 297 0.28 30.17 5.70
C ALA A 297 -1.07 30.54 6.32
N THR A 298 -1.47 29.87 7.41
CA THR A 298 -2.77 30.09 8.07
C THR A 298 -2.68 31.01 9.29
N MET A 299 -1.48 31.38 9.71
CA MET A 299 -1.29 32.33 10.80
C MET A 299 -1.75 33.74 10.37
N PRO A 300 -2.67 34.38 11.11
CA PRO A 300 -3.15 35.71 10.76
C PRO A 300 -2.02 36.74 10.87
N SER A 301 -1.99 37.72 9.95
CA SER A 301 -0.92 38.75 9.87
C SER A 301 -0.75 39.59 11.15
N ASN A 302 -1.77 39.61 12.03
CA ASN A 302 -1.77 40.34 13.30
C ASN A 302 -1.46 39.45 14.53
N ALA A 303 -0.93 38.25 14.33
CA ALA A 303 -0.63 37.29 15.42
C ALA A 303 0.41 37.79 16.43
N ALA A 304 1.19 38.82 16.11
CA ALA A 304 2.18 39.42 17.02
C ALA A 304 1.58 39.88 18.38
N ASN A 305 0.28 40.15 18.45
CA ASN A 305 -0.41 40.61 19.66
C ASN A 305 -1.21 39.51 20.40
N ARG A 306 -1.22 38.25 19.94
CA ARG A 306 -2.05 37.17 20.50
C ARG A 306 -1.26 35.97 21.03
N GLY A 307 -0.24 36.22 21.84
CA GLY A 307 0.46 35.15 22.58
C GLY A 307 1.07 34.04 21.71
N PHE A 308 1.75 33.08 22.34
CA PHE A 308 2.46 31.98 21.68
C PHE A 308 1.52 30.84 21.22
N SER A 309 0.44 31.14 20.49
CA SER A 309 -0.51 30.13 20.00
C SER A 309 -0.28 29.80 18.51
N LEU A 310 -0.31 28.51 18.16
CA LEU A 310 -0.24 28.03 16.78
C LEU A 310 -1.66 27.93 16.21
N ALA A 311 -2.00 28.78 15.23
CA ALA A 311 -3.32 28.77 14.60
C ALA A 311 -3.33 27.91 13.33
N VAL A 312 -4.22 26.92 13.29
CA VAL A 312 -4.48 26.05 12.13
C VAL A 312 -5.99 25.98 11.90
N PRO A 313 -6.49 26.00 10.65
CA PRO A 313 -7.90 25.85 10.33
C PRO A 313 -8.45 24.51 10.86
N ASN A 314 -9.72 24.48 11.26
CA ASN A 314 -10.35 23.29 11.83
C ASN A 314 -10.26 22.05 10.94
N SER A 315 -10.37 22.24 9.61
CA SER A 315 -10.24 21.21 8.57
C SER A 315 -8.86 20.57 8.50
N LEU A 316 -7.81 21.28 8.92
CA LEU A 316 -6.40 20.84 8.87
C LEU A 316 -5.78 20.65 10.26
N ARG A 317 -6.59 20.72 11.33
CA ARG A 317 -6.10 20.74 12.71
C ARG A 317 -5.28 19.51 13.11
N LEU A 318 -5.55 18.36 12.50
CA LEU A 318 -4.80 17.12 12.77
C LEU A 318 -3.63 16.91 11.82
N LEU A 319 -3.45 17.77 10.80
CA LEU A 319 -2.36 17.61 9.85
C LEU A 319 -0.97 17.59 10.52
N PRO A 320 -0.63 18.49 11.48
CA PRO A 320 0.65 18.40 12.18
C PRO A 320 0.81 17.10 12.98
N LEU A 321 -0.27 16.58 13.56
CA LEU A 321 -0.28 15.30 14.27
C LEU A 321 0.01 14.14 13.32
N TYR A 322 -0.63 14.13 12.14
CA TYR A 322 -0.38 13.10 11.13
C TYR A 322 1.04 13.17 10.55
N MET A 323 1.61 14.36 10.33
CA MET A 323 3.01 14.50 9.92
C MET A 323 3.96 13.93 10.98
N LEU A 324 3.71 14.20 12.27
CA LEU A 324 4.48 13.60 13.37
C LEU A 324 4.36 12.08 13.39
N SER A 325 3.14 11.56 13.25
CA SER A 325 2.85 10.13 13.17
C SER A 325 3.59 9.45 12.02
N MET A 326 3.56 10.05 10.82
CA MET A 326 4.31 9.57 9.66
C MET A 326 5.81 9.51 9.95
N ILE A 327 6.39 10.58 10.51
CA ILE A 327 7.81 10.66 10.88
C ILE A 327 8.20 9.56 11.90
N LYS A 328 7.25 9.05 12.69
CA LYS A 328 7.44 7.96 13.66
C LYS A 328 7.09 6.56 13.11
N SER A 329 6.42 6.48 11.96
CA SER A 329 6.01 5.22 11.34
C SER A 329 7.19 4.38 10.85
N THR A 330 6.97 3.07 10.64
CA THR A 330 7.99 2.15 10.11
C THR A 330 8.59 2.62 8.78
N ALA A 331 7.79 3.25 7.92
CA ALA A 331 8.27 3.81 6.65
C ALA A 331 9.33 4.89 6.85
N PHE A 332 9.09 5.86 7.76
CA PHE A 332 9.88 7.10 7.84
C PHE A 332 10.69 7.30 9.12
N ARG A 333 10.56 6.43 10.14
CA ARG A 333 11.29 6.59 11.42
C ARG A 333 12.80 6.51 11.24
N ALA A 334 13.52 7.40 11.90
CA ALA A 334 14.98 7.37 11.96
C ALA A 334 15.47 6.31 12.97
N GLY A 335 16.63 5.71 12.70
CA GLY A 335 17.28 4.74 13.58
C GLY A 335 17.40 3.33 13.00
N SER A 336 18.27 2.53 13.63
CA SER A 336 18.70 1.20 13.17
C SER A 336 17.78 0.04 13.59
N THR A 337 16.69 0.30 14.30
CA THR A 337 15.80 -0.74 14.86
C THR A 337 14.80 -1.31 13.84
N THR A 338 14.85 -0.90 12.58
CA THR A 338 13.91 -1.35 11.54
C THR A 338 14.63 -2.22 10.54
N LYS A 339 14.12 -3.44 10.30
CA LYS A 339 14.62 -4.29 9.23
C LYS A 339 14.38 -3.59 7.88
N LEU A 340 15.28 -3.80 6.93
CA LEU A 340 15.22 -3.16 5.62
C LEU A 340 13.95 -3.54 4.85
N ASP A 341 13.61 -4.83 4.84
CA ASP A 341 12.42 -5.32 4.14
C ASP A 341 11.13 -4.77 4.75
N ASP A 342 11.04 -4.70 6.09
CA ASP A 342 9.90 -4.07 6.77
C ASP A 342 9.75 -2.62 6.30
N ARG A 343 10.84 -1.84 6.31
CA ARG A 343 10.78 -0.44 5.85
C ARG A 343 10.34 -0.34 4.39
N ALA A 344 10.94 -1.14 3.51
CA ALA A 344 10.59 -1.16 2.09
C ALA A 344 9.11 -1.51 1.89
N TYR A 345 8.59 -2.48 2.64
CA TYR A 345 7.18 -2.85 2.59
C TYR A 345 6.25 -1.72 3.02
N TYR A 346 6.53 -1.04 4.14
CA TYR A 346 5.70 0.09 4.58
C TYR A 346 5.79 1.30 3.64
N ILE A 347 6.91 1.51 2.96
CA ILE A 347 7.03 2.51 1.88
C ILE A 347 6.12 2.12 0.70
N ASP A 348 6.07 0.83 0.34
CA ASP A 348 5.21 0.33 -0.74
C ASP A 348 3.73 0.47 -0.40
N LEU A 349 3.34 0.17 0.85
CA LEU A 349 1.98 0.39 1.34
C LEU A 349 1.53 1.85 1.23
N CYS A 350 2.43 2.81 1.47
CA CYS A 350 2.12 4.23 1.28
C CYS A 350 1.68 4.52 -0.16
N LYS A 351 2.23 3.81 -1.15
CA LYS A 351 1.91 3.98 -2.58
C LYS A 351 0.57 3.37 -2.95
N THR A 352 0.19 2.24 -2.36
CA THR A 352 -0.91 1.40 -2.85
C THR A 352 -2.16 1.38 -1.99
N LEU A 353 -2.07 1.65 -0.68
CA LEU A 353 -3.23 1.53 0.20
C LEU A 353 -4.27 2.64 -0.02
N PRO A 354 -5.58 2.30 0.09
CA PRO A 354 -6.65 3.27 0.22
C PRO A 354 -6.46 4.19 1.42
N THR A 355 -6.95 5.43 1.32
CA THR A 355 -6.73 6.47 2.34
C THR A 355 -7.11 5.99 3.74
N GLN A 356 -8.26 5.33 3.93
CA GLN A 356 -8.68 4.85 5.25
C GLN A 356 -7.63 3.95 5.93
N TYR A 357 -7.16 2.90 5.24
CA TYR A 357 -6.15 1.99 5.78
C TYR A 357 -4.79 2.67 5.96
N LEU A 358 -4.44 3.59 5.05
CA LEU A 358 -3.20 4.35 5.16
C LEU A 358 -3.21 5.28 6.38
N MET A 359 -4.34 5.93 6.68
CA MET A 359 -4.51 6.73 7.89
C MET A 359 -4.35 5.87 9.14
N GLN A 360 -4.93 4.68 9.15
CA GLN A 360 -4.83 3.74 10.27
C GLN A 360 -3.41 3.20 10.49
N ILE A 361 -2.61 3.02 9.43
CA ILE A 361 -1.19 2.67 9.57
C ILE A 361 -0.39 3.80 10.23
N PHE A 362 -0.69 5.06 9.91
CA PHE A 362 0.04 6.19 10.50
C PHE A 362 -0.45 6.53 11.91
N TYR A 363 -1.75 6.53 12.12
CA TYR A 363 -2.38 6.77 13.41
C TYR A 363 -3.36 5.64 13.70
N PRO A 364 -2.87 4.54 14.31
CA PRO A 364 -3.70 3.41 14.72
C PRO A 364 -4.84 3.81 15.65
N ASP A 365 -5.92 3.04 15.60
CA ASP A 365 -7.07 3.27 16.45
C ASP A 365 -6.88 2.53 17.79
N LEU A 366 -6.96 3.27 18.90
CA LEU A 366 -6.81 2.73 20.26
C LEU A 366 -8.15 2.77 20.98
N TYR A 367 -8.58 1.62 21.50
CA TYR A 367 -9.87 1.40 22.11
C TYR A 367 -9.72 0.91 23.55
N PRO A 368 -10.33 1.58 24.55
CA PRO A 368 -10.40 1.08 25.91
C PRO A 368 -11.54 0.04 26.04
N ILE A 369 -11.21 -1.24 26.06
CA ILE A 369 -12.22 -2.31 26.14
C ILE A 369 -12.71 -2.57 27.57
N HIS A 370 -11.94 -2.14 28.58
CA HIS A 370 -12.35 -2.21 29.99
C HIS A 370 -13.46 -1.21 30.38
N THR A 371 -13.92 -0.36 29.46
CA THR A 371 -15.06 0.57 29.69
C THR A 371 -16.12 0.45 28.60
N ILE A 372 -16.17 -0.70 27.92
CA ILE A 372 -17.02 -0.87 26.74
C ILE A 372 -18.50 -0.66 27.06
N GLU A 373 -19.00 -1.13 28.20
CA GLU A 373 -20.40 -0.95 28.61
C GLU A 373 -20.76 0.52 28.93
N GLU A 374 -19.77 1.31 29.36
CA GLU A 374 -19.99 2.69 29.82
C GLU A 374 -19.82 3.72 28.70
N ARG A 375 -18.97 3.42 27.71
CA ARG A 375 -18.48 4.38 26.70
C ARG A 375 -18.51 3.84 25.27
N SER A 376 -19.40 2.90 24.98
CA SER A 376 -19.61 2.43 23.61
C SER A 376 -20.78 3.14 22.94
N GLN A 377 -20.64 3.32 21.63
CA GLN A 377 -21.75 3.56 20.75
C GLN A 377 -22.40 2.22 20.43
N ILE A 378 -23.72 2.11 20.60
CA ILE A 378 -24.46 0.89 20.26
C ILE A 378 -24.88 1.00 18.79
N ILE A 379 -24.45 0.04 17.98
CA ILE A 379 -24.80 -0.08 16.57
C ILE A 379 -25.59 -1.38 16.40
N GLN A 380 -26.69 -1.33 15.66
CA GLN A 380 -27.41 -2.55 15.26
C GLN A 380 -26.79 -3.12 13.99
N ASP A 381 -26.32 -4.37 14.04
CA ASP A 381 -25.89 -5.15 12.88
C ASP A 381 -26.81 -6.36 12.72
N GLY A 382 -27.83 -6.20 11.86
CA GLY A 382 -28.90 -7.18 11.75
C GLY A 382 -29.69 -7.29 13.06
N ASP A 383 -29.69 -8.49 13.66
CA ASP A 383 -30.36 -8.79 14.93
C ASP A 383 -29.40 -8.67 16.15
N GLU A 384 -28.12 -8.33 15.94
CA GLU A 384 -27.12 -8.20 17.01
C GLU A 384 -26.87 -6.74 17.38
N GLU A 385 -26.79 -6.46 18.68
CA GLU A 385 -26.34 -5.16 19.22
C GLU A 385 -24.83 -5.19 19.42
N LEU A 386 -24.11 -4.37 18.67
CA LEU A 386 -22.66 -4.23 18.75
C LEU A 386 -22.28 -2.98 19.53
N HIS A 387 -21.49 -3.18 20.59
CA HIS A 387 -20.88 -2.10 21.35
C HIS A 387 -19.55 -1.69 20.71
N VAL A 388 -19.49 -0.49 20.13
CA VAL A 388 -18.26 0.06 19.56
C VAL A 388 -17.64 1.07 20.53
N PRO A 389 -16.50 0.74 21.18
CA PRO A 389 -15.86 1.64 22.11
C PRO A 389 -15.35 2.91 21.41
N GLU A 390 -15.40 4.05 22.12
CA GLU A 390 -14.83 5.29 21.61
C GLU A 390 -13.30 5.22 21.51
N ARG A 391 -12.76 5.79 20.43
CA ARG A 391 -11.31 5.88 20.21
C ARG A 391 -10.68 6.90 21.15
N ILE A 392 -9.54 6.54 21.72
CA ILE A 392 -8.72 7.42 22.55
C ILE A 392 -7.41 7.79 21.83
N GLN A 393 -6.82 8.91 22.23
CA GLN A 393 -5.60 9.43 21.60
C GLN A 393 -4.38 8.56 21.95
N LEU A 394 -3.47 8.41 20.99
CA LEU A 394 -2.21 7.64 21.11
C LEU A 394 -1.18 8.32 22.02
N SER A 395 -1.43 8.25 23.33
CA SER A 395 -0.52 8.70 24.38
C SER A 395 -0.64 7.79 25.59
N TYR A 396 0.49 7.48 26.21
CA TYR A 396 0.54 6.67 27.43
C TYR A 396 -0.26 7.29 28.59
N GLN A 397 -0.53 8.60 28.55
CA GLN A 397 -1.35 9.29 29.55
C GLN A 397 -2.80 8.76 29.63
N HIS A 398 -3.30 8.09 28.59
CA HIS A 398 -4.64 7.49 28.57
C HIS A 398 -4.63 6.00 28.94
N ILE A 399 -3.46 5.45 29.28
CA ILE A 399 -3.29 4.06 29.66
C ILE A 399 -3.29 3.95 31.18
N ASP A 400 -4.34 3.34 31.73
CA ASP A 400 -4.47 2.99 33.14
C ASP A 400 -3.88 1.60 33.38
N SER A 401 -3.17 1.44 34.51
CA SER A 401 -2.68 0.14 34.95
C SER A 401 -3.78 -0.89 35.21
N HIS A 402 -5.03 -0.47 35.44
CA HIS A 402 -6.20 -1.34 35.64
C HIS A 402 -7.01 -1.57 34.36
N GLY A 403 -6.60 -0.97 33.24
CA GLY A 403 -7.32 -1.02 31.98
C GLY A 403 -6.85 -2.14 31.05
N ALA A 404 -7.73 -2.53 30.13
CA ALA A 404 -7.43 -3.34 28.96
C ALA A 404 -7.76 -2.56 27.69
N TYR A 405 -6.93 -2.70 26.66
CA TYR A 405 -6.99 -1.87 25.45
C TYR A 405 -6.74 -2.71 24.19
N ILE A 406 -7.40 -2.35 23.09
CA ILE A 406 -7.13 -2.86 21.75
C ILE A 406 -6.51 -1.73 20.92
N LEU A 407 -5.39 -2.01 20.26
CA LEU A 407 -4.76 -1.13 19.27
C LEU A 407 -4.86 -1.80 17.90
N ASP A 408 -5.65 -1.23 17.00
CA ASP A 408 -5.80 -1.70 15.63
C ASP A 408 -4.89 -0.91 14.69
N THR A 409 -3.84 -1.54 14.19
CA THR A 409 -2.84 -0.95 13.30
C THR A 409 -3.07 -1.30 11.83
N SER A 410 -4.28 -1.73 11.44
CA SER A 410 -4.66 -2.25 10.12
C SER A 410 -4.01 -3.59 9.74
N GLU A 411 -2.72 -3.80 10.00
CA GLU A 411 -2.02 -5.07 9.70
C GLU A 411 -2.07 -6.06 10.87
N TYR A 412 -2.10 -5.56 12.10
CA TYR A 412 -2.15 -6.35 13.33
C TYR A 412 -3.09 -5.70 14.34
N ILE A 413 -3.68 -6.54 15.19
CA ILE A 413 -4.41 -6.10 16.37
C ILE A 413 -3.55 -6.44 17.59
N TYR A 414 -3.22 -5.43 18.39
CA TYR A 414 -2.52 -5.60 19.66
C TYR A 414 -3.50 -5.47 20.81
N ILE A 415 -3.40 -6.38 21.78
CA ILE A 415 -4.14 -6.28 23.04
C ILE A 415 -3.14 -5.92 24.13
N TYR A 416 -3.37 -4.77 24.77
CA TYR A 416 -2.59 -4.32 25.92
C TYR A 416 -3.38 -4.53 27.20
N ILE A 417 -2.81 -5.29 28.13
CA ILE A 417 -3.39 -5.58 29.44
C ILE A 417 -2.58 -4.89 30.51
N GLY A 418 -3.24 -4.01 31.26
CA GLY A 418 -2.66 -3.31 32.39
C GLY A 418 -2.28 -4.27 33.51
N LYS A 419 -1.18 -3.97 34.20
CA LYS A 419 -0.61 -4.82 35.27
C LYS A 419 -1.59 -5.13 36.42
N ALA A 420 -2.52 -4.20 36.69
CA ALA A 420 -3.48 -4.27 37.78
C ALA A 420 -4.92 -4.44 37.25
N VAL A 421 -5.09 -4.99 36.04
CA VAL A 421 -6.42 -5.32 35.51
C VAL A 421 -7.15 -6.25 36.49
N SER A 422 -8.44 -6.01 36.71
CA SER A 422 -9.24 -6.86 37.58
C SER A 422 -9.51 -8.21 36.93
N ASP A 423 -9.37 -9.29 37.71
CA ASP A 423 -9.72 -10.66 37.29
C ASP A 423 -11.22 -10.84 36.98
N HIS A 424 -12.09 -9.90 37.37
CA HIS A 424 -13.52 -10.15 37.54
C HIS A 424 -14.48 -9.37 36.63
N LYS A 425 -14.05 -8.79 35.50
CA LYS A 425 -14.98 -7.91 34.75
C LYS A 425 -14.98 -7.86 33.21
N TYR A 426 -14.14 -8.61 32.47
CA TYR A 426 -13.98 -8.30 31.03
C TYR A 426 -13.88 -9.51 30.08
N LEU A 427 -14.53 -10.64 30.39
CA LEU A 427 -14.75 -11.73 29.43
C LEU A 427 -16.24 -11.98 29.21
#